data_AF-A0A1G1G7G2-F1
#
_entry.id   AF-A0A1G1G7G2-F1
#
_cell.length_a   1.000
_cell.length_b   1.000
_cell.length_c   1.000
_cell.angle_alpha   90.00
_cell.angle_beta   90.00
_cell.angle_gamma   90.00
#
_symmetry.space_group_name_H-M   'P 1'
#
loop_
_entity.id
_entity.type
_entity.pdbx_description
1 polymer ?
#
loop_
_entity_poly.entity_id
_entity_poly.type
_entity_poly.pdbx_seq_one_letter_code
_entity_poly.pdbx_strand_id
1 'polypeptide(L)'
;MPSSTRLDKETEDLLKKAAEYAGVTKSELVRESIREYCAKIVAQKQRTPWEIYQAIHKSGGSGHGQRVAKGKEILKEKFERMRKRWSL
;
A
#
# COMPACT_ATOMS: atom_id res chain seq x y z
N MET A 1 4.14 -15.31 20.24
CA MET A 1 5.37 -14.72 20.81
C MET A 1 4.98 -13.63 21.80
N PRO A 2 5.52 -13.59 23.02
CA PRO A 2 5.29 -12.47 23.94
C PRO A 2 6.02 -11.22 23.42
N SER A 3 5.28 -10.15 23.18
CA SER A 3 5.85 -8.82 22.91
C SER A 3 5.98 -8.05 24.22
N SER A 4 7.18 -7.59 24.55
CA SER A 4 7.42 -6.71 25.70
C SER A 4 7.70 -5.30 25.19
N THR A 5 6.92 -4.34 25.68
CA THR A 5 7.07 -2.92 25.33
C THR A 5 7.10 -2.12 26.62
N ARG A 6 8.09 -1.23 26.76
CA ARG A 6 8.17 -0.32 27.91
C ARG A 6 7.19 0.82 27.69
N LEU A 7 6.31 1.02 28.66
CA LEU A 7 5.43 2.19 28.73
C LEU A 7 6.07 3.23 29.64
N ASP A 8 5.83 4.51 29.36
CA ASP A 8 6.11 5.56 30.33
C ASP A 8 5.13 5.46 31.51
N LYS A 9 5.50 6.11 32.62
CA LYS A 9 4.77 5.99 33.88
C LYS A 9 3.34 6.51 33.78
N GLU A 10 3.13 7.60 33.03
CA GLU A 10 1.79 8.21 32.87
C GLU A 10 0.87 7.27 32.10
N THR A 11 1.36 6.67 31.01
CA THR A 11 0.61 5.69 30.21
C THR A 11 0.30 4.43 31.00
N GLU A 12 1.22 3.94 31.84
CA GLU A 12 0.96 2.77 32.68
C GLU A 12 -0.12 3.05 33.75
N ASP A 13 -0.08 4.22 34.40
CA ASP A 13 -1.09 4.62 35.39
C ASP A 13 -2.48 4.77 34.75
N LEU A 14 -2.54 5.32 33.53
CA LEU A 14 -3.76 5.44 32.76
C LEU A 14 -4.31 4.07 32.35
N LEU A 15 -3.45 3.17 31.85
CA LEU A 15 -3.83 1.81 31.49
C LEU A 15 -4.37 1.04 32.71
N LYS A 16 -3.75 1.21 33.87
CA LYS A 16 -4.19 0.58 35.12
C LYS A 16 -5.59 1.03 35.50
N LYS A 17 -5.86 2.34 35.52
CA LYS A 17 -7.20 2.89 35.82
C LYS A 17 -8.24 2.41 34.81
N ALA A 18 -7.90 2.42 33.53
CA ALA A 18 -8.80 1.96 32.48
C ALA A 18 -9.15 0.47 32.63
N ALA A 19 -8.17 -0.37 32.96
CA ALA A 19 -8.38 -1.80 33.21
C ALA A 19 -9.27 -2.03 34.45
N GLU A 20 -9.05 -1.27 35.52
CA GLU A 20 -9.87 -1.31 36.73
C GLU A 20 -11.34 -0.93 36.45
N TYR A 21 -11.57 0.15 35.70
CA TYR A 21 -12.94 0.57 35.34
C TYR A 21 -13.63 -0.38 34.36
N ALA A 22 -12.87 -1.00 33.46
CA ALA A 22 -13.41 -1.98 32.51
C ALA A 22 -13.58 -3.38 33.14
N GLY A 23 -13.08 -3.62 34.35
CA GLY A 23 -13.17 -4.93 35.02
C GLY A 23 -12.36 -6.04 34.33
N VAL A 24 -11.31 -5.68 33.58
CA VAL A 24 -10.47 -6.63 32.81
C VAL A 24 -9.00 -6.52 33.21
N THR A 25 -8.18 -7.47 32.79
CA THR A 25 -6.74 -7.41 33.06
C THR A 25 -6.02 -6.39 32.17
N LYS A 26 -4.92 -5.80 32.65
CA LYS A 26 -4.08 -4.89 31.85
C LYS A 26 -3.69 -5.51 30.50
N SER A 27 -3.28 -6.78 30.51
CA SER A 27 -2.86 -7.49 29.29
C SER A 27 -4.01 -7.77 28.31
N GLU A 28 -5.23 -7.95 28.81
CA GLU A 28 -6.42 -8.09 27.96
C GLU A 28 -6.79 -6.76 27.31
N LEU A 29 -6.85 -5.68 28.09
CA LEU A 29 -7.14 -4.35 27.58
C LEU A 29 -6.13 -3.89 26.52
N VAL A 30 -4.84 -4.18 26.73
CA VAL A 30 -3.78 -3.90 25.74
C VAL A 30 -3.99 -4.69 24.45
N ARG A 31 -4.31 -5.98 24.54
CA ARG A 31 -4.53 -6.82 23.35
C ARG A 31 -5.72 -6.33 22.54
N GLU A 32 -6.81 -5.98 23.20
CA GLU A 32 -8.02 -5.48 22.53
C GLU A 32 -7.76 -4.13 21.87
N SER A 33 -7.17 -3.19 22.60
CA SER A 33 -6.84 -1.85 22.10
C SER A 33 -5.92 -1.91 20.87
N ILE A 34 -4.88 -2.75 20.92
CA ILE A 34 -3.96 -2.92 19.78
C ILE A 34 -4.70 -3.54 18.59
N ARG A 35 -5.53 -4.56 18.82
CA ARG A 35 -6.29 -5.20 17.74
C ARG A 35 -7.20 -4.20 17.06
N GLU A 36 -7.96 -3.44 17.82
CA GLU A 36 -8.91 -2.45 17.31
C GLU A 36 -8.18 -1.33 16.53
N TYR A 37 -7.10 -0.80 17.09
CA TYR A 37 -6.31 0.25 16.44
C TYR A 37 -5.66 -0.24 15.13
N CYS A 38 -5.04 -1.42 15.16
CA CYS A 38 -4.43 -2.01 13.96
C CYS A 38 -5.48 -2.36 12.90
N ALA A 39 -6.66 -2.86 13.29
CA ALA A 39 -7.74 -3.15 12.36
C ALA A 39 -8.19 -1.91 11.59
N LYS A 40 -8.30 -0.75 12.26
CA LYS A 40 -8.62 0.53 11.60
C LYS A 40 -7.56 0.93 10.58
N ILE A 41 -6.27 0.79 10.91
CA ILE A 41 -5.18 1.09 9.98
C ILE A 41 -5.22 0.16 8.77
N VAL A 42 -5.40 -1.14 9.01
CA VAL A 42 -5.46 -2.14 7.95
C VAL A 42 -6.64 -1.85 7.04
N ALA A 43 -7.83 -1.59 7.58
CA ALA A 43 -9.02 -1.27 6.79
C ALA A 43 -8.84 -0.01 5.95
N GLN A 44 -8.25 1.05 6.52
CA GLN A 44 -8.01 2.31 5.80
C GLN A 44 -6.95 2.18 4.69
N LYS A 45 -5.95 1.34 4.91
CA LYS A 45 -4.83 1.14 3.96
C LYS A 45 -5.01 -0.08 3.08
N GLN A 46 -6.10 -0.83 3.24
CA GLN A 46 -6.39 -1.98 2.42
C GLN A 46 -6.70 -1.49 1.02
N ARG A 47 -5.73 -1.62 0.13
CA ARG A 47 -5.94 -1.37 -1.29
C ARG A 47 -6.74 -2.52 -1.85
N THR A 48 -7.79 -2.20 -2.59
CA THR A 48 -8.49 -3.17 -3.41
C THR A 48 -7.53 -3.78 -4.43
N PRO A 49 -7.78 -5.01 -4.91
CA PRO A 49 -6.99 -5.60 -6.01
C PRO A 49 -6.88 -4.67 -7.23
N TRP A 50 -7.89 -3.85 -7.48
CA TRP A 50 -7.89 -2.84 -8.54
C TRP A 50 -6.93 -1.68 -8.28
N GLU A 51 -6.89 -1.13 -7.06
CA GLU A 51 -5.93 -0.08 -6.69
C GLU A 51 -4.49 -0.60 -6.66
N ILE A 52 -4.29 -1.86 -6.26
CA ILE A 52 -3.00 -2.54 -6.38
C ILE A 52 -2.62 -2.68 -7.85
N TYR A 53 -3.56 -3.12 -8.70
CA TYR A 53 -3.35 -3.20 -10.15
C TYR A 53 -2.97 -1.84 -10.72
N GLN A 54 -3.70 -0.76 -10.40
CA GLN A 54 -3.36 0.60 -10.87
C GLN A 54 -2.01 1.10 -10.37
N ALA A 55 -1.63 0.78 -9.12
CA ALA A 55 -0.34 1.17 -8.57
C ALA A 55 0.84 0.46 -9.26
N ILE A 56 0.65 -0.79 -9.68
CA ILE A 56 1.66 -1.58 -10.40
C ILE A 56 1.66 -1.22 -11.90
N HIS A 57 0.47 -1.09 -12.48
CA HIS A 57 0.24 -0.73 -13.88
C HIS A 57 0.12 0.80 -14.00
N LYS A 58 1.27 1.48 -14.04
CA LYS A 58 1.33 2.89 -14.44
C LYS A 58 0.61 3.05 -15.78
N SER A 59 -0.16 4.12 -15.92
CA SER A 59 -0.93 4.48 -17.12
C SER A 59 -0.05 4.59 -18.37
N GLY A 60 0.21 3.43 -18.96
CA GLY A 60 1.08 3.22 -20.11
C GLY A 60 0.94 1.80 -20.66
N GLY A 61 -0.08 1.06 -20.20
CA GLY A 61 -0.48 -0.20 -20.80
C GLY A 61 -0.81 0.03 -22.27
N SER A 62 -0.33 -0.89 -23.11
CA SER A 62 -0.34 -0.84 -24.58
C SER A 62 -1.71 -0.64 -25.27
N GLY A 63 -2.81 -0.52 -24.53
CA GLY A 63 -4.18 -0.51 -25.01
C GLY A 63 -5.00 0.78 -24.83
N HIS A 64 -4.46 1.87 -24.29
CA HIS A 64 -5.20 3.14 -24.14
C HIS A 64 -5.01 4.11 -25.31
N GLY A 65 -5.10 3.60 -26.54
CA GLY A 65 -5.05 4.44 -27.74
C GLY A 65 -3.71 5.13 -28.02
N GLN A 66 -2.76 5.14 -27.10
CA GLN A 66 -1.42 5.73 -27.30
C GLN A 66 -0.65 5.07 -28.44
N ARG A 67 -0.75 3.74 -28.61
CA ARG A 67 -0.19 3.04 -29.78
C ARG A 67 -0.87 3.44 -31.09
N VAL A 68 -2.16 3.70 -31.07
CA VAL A 68 -2.92 4.14 -32.25
C VAL A 68 -2.57 5.58 -32.58
N ALA A 69 -2.62 6.47 -31.59
CA ALA A 69 -2.29 7.89 -31.70
C ALA A 69 -0.83 8.12 -32.15
N LYS A 70 0.13 7.36 -31.59
CA LYS A 70 1.55 7.46 -31.94
C LYS A 70 2.00 6.45 -33.00
N GLY A 71 1.06 5.71 -33.60
CA GLY A 71 1.39 4.60 -34.51
C GLY A 71 2.22 5.05 -35.72
N LYS A 72 1.94 6.24 -36.23
CA LYS A 72 2.67 6.85 -37.35
C LYS A 72 4.13 7.14 -37.01
N GLU A 73 4.39 7.65 -35.81
CA GLU A 73 5.75 7.97 -35.34
C GLU A 73 6.55 6.69 -35.10
N ILE A 74 5.94 5.70 -34.46
CA ILE A 74 6.54 4.38 -34.20
C ILE A 74 6.93 3.68 -35.52
N LEU A 75 6.05 3.73 -36.54
CA LEU A 75 6.31 3.15 -37.85
C LEU A 75 7.40 3.92 -38.60
N LYS A 76 7.39 5.26 -38.54
CA LYS A 76 8.40 6.10 -39.17
C LYS A 76 9.81 5.81 -38.64
N GLU A 77 9.98 5.75 -37.32
CA GLU A 77 11.26 5.39 -36.70
C GLU A 77 11.74 3.97 -37.08
N LYS A 78 10.80 3.03 -37.23
CA LYS A 78 11.12 1.67 -37.65
C LYS A 78 11.63 1.64 -39.09
N PHE A 79 10.96 2.34 -40.00
CA PHE A 79 11.39 2.42 -41.40
C PHE A 79 12.71 3.19 -41.57
N GLU A 80 12.95 4.26 -40.81
CA GLU A 80 14.22 4.97 -40.83
C GLU A 80 15.38 4.09 -40.32
N ARG A 81 15.17 3.31 -39.26
CA ARG A 81 16.17 2.32 -38.81
C ARG A 81 16.45 1.25 -39.85
N MET A 82 15.41 0.73 -40.49
CA MET A 82 15.58 -0.25 -41.57
C MET A 82 16.36 0.35 -42.74
N ARG A 83 16.04 1.58 -43.15
CA ARG A 83 16.73 2.26 -44.25
C ARG A 83 18.21 2.50 -43.93
N LYS A 84 18.54 2.93 -42.71
CA LYS A 84 19.93 3.07 -42.24
C LYS A 84 20.69 1.75 -42.19
N ARG A 85 20.00 0.66 -41.84
CA ARG A 85 20.57 -0.69 -41.82
C ARG A 85 20.85 -1.24 -43.22
N TRP A 86 20.12 -0.78 -44.23
CA TRP A 86 20.27 -1.20 -45.63
C TRP A 86 21.14 -0.23 -46.46
N SER A 87 21.56 0.89 -45.86
CA SER A 87 22.52 1.84 -46.42
C SER A 87 23.94 1.66 -45.85
N LEU A 88 24.16 0.56 -45.12
CA LEU A 88 25.45 0.01 -44.68
C LEU A 88 25.67 -1.31 -45.42
#